data_AF-W9RGI5-F1
#
_entry.id   AF-W9RGI5-F1
#
_cell.length_a   1.000
_cell.length_b   1.000
_cell.length_c   1.000
_cell.angle_alpha   90.00
_cell.angle_beta   90.00
_cell.angle_gamma   90.00
#
_symmetry.space_group_name_H-M   'P 1'
#
loop_
_entity.id
_entity.type
_entity.pdbx_description
1 polymer ?
#
loop_
_entity_poly.entity_id
_entity_poly.type
_entity_poly.pdbx_seq_one_letter_code
_entity_poly.pdbx_strand_id
1 'polypeptide(L)'
;MSIPFGGMPTPLGSEQPCMELSSSTRDPGNPFTLTKVKKLKYNAVVEIVFQNTALVGIESHPIRLHGFNFHVLAHGFGNCDAAEDCNKKFNLINPQSRNTISVPVGGKTTIW
;
A
#
# COMPACT_ATOMS: atom_id res chain seq x y z
N MET A 1 10.22 24.34 -7.78
CA MET A 1 8.79 24.41 -7.40
C MET A 1 8.59 23.51 -6.20
N SER A 2 8.73 24.06 -4.99
CA SER A 2 8.67 23.36 -3.72
C SER A 2 7.22 23.34 -3.24
N ILE A 3 6.65 22.15 -3.09
CA ILE A 3 5.35 22.01 -2.42
C ILE A 3 5.60 22.35 -0.94
N PRO A 4 4.87 23.31 -0.34
CA PRO A 4 5.04 23.64 1.06
C PRO A 4 4.70 22.41 1.91
N PHE A 5 5.42 22.22 3.02
CA PHE A 5 5.12 21.25 4.07
C PHE A 5 3.75 21.60 4.72
N GLY A 6 2.65 21.42 4.00
CA GLY A 6 1.36 21.16 4.62
C GLY A 6 1.51 19.85 5.35
N GLY A 7 1.31 19.87 6.68
CA GLY A 7 1.52 18.71 7.54
C GLY A 7 0.91 17.46 6.91
N MET A 8 1.68 16.36 6.92
CA MET A 8 1.21 15.03 6.56
C MET A 8 -0.15 14.82 7.24
N PRO A 9 -1.29 14.77 6.51
CA PRO A 9 -2.57 14.43 7.10
C PRO A 9 -2.40 13.11 7.85
N THR A 10 -3.01 13.06 9.03
CA THR A 10 -3.00 11.87 9.87
C THR A 10 -3.33 10.65 9.02
N PRO A 11 -2.60 9.53 9.19
CA PRO A 11 -2.99 8.27 8.58
C PRO A 11 -4.47 8.06 8.82
N LEU A 12 -5.14 7.56 7.79
CA LEU A 12 -6.57 7.33 7.81
C LEU A 12 -6.89 6.52 9.07
N GLY A 13 -7.59 7.15 10.02
CA GLY A 13 -7.99 6.46 11.24
C GLY A 13 -8.80 5.21 10.92
N SER A 14 -9.04 4.38 11.95
CA SER A 14 -9.75 3.09 11.91
C SER A 14 -11.12 3.04 11.19
N GLU A 15 -11.60 4.16 10.65
CA GLU A 15 -12.88 4.31 9.95
C GLU A 15 -12.80 4.12 8.43
N GLN A 16 -11.61 4.09 7.82
CA GLN A 16 -11.47 3.70 6.42
C GLN A 16 -10.81 2.33 6.29
N PRO A 17 -11.49 1.35 5.68
CA PRO A 17 -10.92 0.02 5.51
C PRO A 17 -9.64 0.13 4.69
N CYS A 18 -8.55 -0.51 5.16
CA CYS A 18 -7.36 -0.76 4.34
C CYS A 18 -7.85 -1.26 2.98
N MET A 19 -7.52 -0.53 1.92
CA MET A 19 -8.12 -0.82 0.63
C MET A 19 -7.59 -2.17 0.12
N GLU A 20 -8.38 -3.22 0.31
CA GLU A 20 -8.04 -4.56 -0.17
C GLU A 20 -8.24 -4.59 -1.69
N LEU A 21 -7.13 -4.63 -2.43
CA LEU A 21 -7.15 -4.92 -3.86
C LEU A 21 -7.06 -6.44 -4.04
N SER A 22 -8.14 -7.18 -3.78
CA SER A 22 -8.21 -8.59 -4.14
C SER A 22 -8.72 -8.78 -5.57
N SER A 23 -7.93 -9.48 -6.38
CA SER A 23 -8.34 -9.94 -7.70
C SER A 23 -8.83 -11.40 -7.61
N SER A 24 -10.04 -11.59 -7.10
CA SER A 24 -10.79 -12.86 -7.17
C SER A 24 -12.22 -12.49 -7.61
N THR A 25 -12.86 -13.03 -8.64
CA THR A 25 -12.78 -14.35 -9.30
C THR A 25 -13.33 -14.21 -10.73
N ARG A 26 -12.62 -14.80 -11.69
CA ARG A 26 -13.07 -15.47 -12.95
C ARG A 26 -14.37 -14.98 -13.62
N ASP A 27 -14.23 -14.39 -14.82
CA ASP A 27 -15.31 -14.33 -15.81
C ASP A 27 -15.47 -15.74 -16.44
N PRO A 28 -16.67 -16.37 -16.39
CA PRO A 28 -16.92 -17.67 -17.00
C PRO A 28 -16.64 -17.72 -18.51
N GLY A 29 -16.57 -16.56 -19.19
CA GLY A 29 -16.40 -16.46 -20.63
C GLY A 29 -14.97 -16.20 -21.13
N ASN A 30 -14.01 -15.81 -20.27
CA ASN A 30 -12.65 -15.50 -20.71
C ASN A 30 -11.59 -15.74 -19.61
N PRO A 31 -10.83 -16.85 -19.66
CA PRO A 31 -9.88 -17.23 -18.61
C PRO A 31 -8.59 -16.40 -18.56
N PHE A 32 -8.33 -15.45 -19.48
CA PHE A 32 -6.99 -14.85 -19.61
C PHE A 32 -6.90 -13.32 -19.71
N THR A 33 -7.96 -12.54 -19.50
CA THR A 33 -7.77 -11.06 -19.51
C THR A 33 -8.73 -10.35 -18.58
N LEU A 34 -8.25 -10.03 -17.38
CA LEU A 34 -8.91 -9.13 -16.45
C LEU A 34 -8.04 -7.89 -16.28
N THR A 35 -8.38 -6.81 -16.96
CA THR A 35 -7.77 -5.49 -16.75
C THR A 35 -8.64 -4.72 -15.75
N LYS A 36 -8.18 -4.60 -14.50
CA LYS A 36 -8.83 -3.79 -13.47
C LYS A 36 -7.98 -2.57 -13.15
N VAL A 37 -8.62 -1.41 -13.02
CA VAL A 37 -7.97 -0.16 -12.64
C VAL A 37 -8.65 0.43 -11.41
N LYS A 38 -7.87 1.05 -10.53
CA LYS A 38 -8.39 1.86 -9.43
C LYS A 38 -8.35 3.34 -9.84
N LYS A 39 -9.52 3.97 -9.89
CA LYS A 39 -9.64 5.42 -10.12
C LYS A 39 -9.61 6.13 -8.77
N LEU A 40 -8.83 7.20 -8.69
CA LEU A 40 -8.72 8.07 -7.53
C LEU A 40 -9.12 9.49 -7.93
N LYS A 41 -9.63 10.28 -6.99
CA LYS A 41 -9.89 11.70 -7.22
C LYS A 41 -8.56 12.45 -7.30
N TYR A 42 -8.52 13.53 -8.08
CA TYR A 42 -7.38 14.43 -8.05
C TYR A 42 -7.18 14.99 -6.63
N ASN A 43 -5.92 15.11 -6.19
CA ASN A 43 -5.53 15.46 -4.82
C ASN A 43 -6.06 14.51 -3.73
N ALA A 44 -6.49 13.30 -4.08
CA ALA A 44 -6.78 12.29 -3.08
C ALA A 44 -5.49 11.87 -2.37
N VAL A 45 -5.60 11.78 -1.05
CA VAL A 45 -4.58 11.20 -0.18
C VAL A 45 -4.88 9.72 -0.04
N VAL A 46 -3.90 8.85 -0.33
CA VAL A 46 -4.11 7.40 -0.38
C VAL A 46 -3.05 6.71 0.43
N GLU A 47 -3.49 5.91 1.39
CA GLU A 47 -2.63 4.94 2.06
C GLU A 47 -2.73 3.59 1.35
N ILE A 48 -1.59 2.94 1.12
CA ILE A 48 -1.51 1.62 0.49
C ILE A 48 -0.73 0.68 1.40
N VAL A 49 -1.32 -0.47 1.71
CA VAL A 49 -0.63 -1.56 2.40
C VAL A 49 -0.36 -2.67 1.39
N PHE A 50 0.92 -2.95 1.14
CA PHE A 50 1.34 -4.10 0.37
C PHE A 50 1.48 -5.30 1.29
N GLN A 51 0.70 -6.35 1.05
CA GLN A 51 0.83 -7.64 1.74
C GLN A 51 1.56 -8.63 0.84
N ASN A 52 2.65 -9.20 1.35
CA ASN A 52 3.27 -10.35 0.74
C ASN A 52 2.58 -11.63 1.19
N THR A 53 2.22 -12.49 0.24
CA THR A 53 1.52 -13.75 0.48
C THR A 53 2.40 -14.92 0.06
N ALA A 54 2.56 -15.93 0.92
CA ALA A 54 3.35 -17.12 0.63
C ALA A 54 2.58 -18.15 -0.24
N LEU A 55 2.01 -17.71 -1.37
CA LEU A 55 1.16 -18.54 -2.24
C LEU A 55 1.96 -19.63 -2.99
N VAL A 56 3.17 -19.32 -3.43
CA VAL A 56 4.04 -20.24 -4.22
C VAL A 56 5.43 -20.34 -3.60
N GLY A 57 5.91 -19.27 -2.96
CA GLY A 57 7.21 -19.22 -2.29
C GLY A 57 7.33 -17.97 -1.42
N ILE A 58 8.36 -17.96 -0.57
CA ILE A 58 8.72 -16.83 0.27
C ILE A 58 9.69 -15.92 -0.50
N GLU A 59 9.17 -14.93 -1.20
CA GLU A 59 9.95 -14.02 -2.05
C GLU A 59 9.83 -12.57 -1.61
N SER A 60 10.73 -11.71 -2.06
CA SER A 60 10.65 -10.26 -1.85
C SER A 60 10.21 -9.61 -3.16
N HIS A 61 9.14 -8.83 -3.13
CA HIS A 61 8.57 -8.23 -4.33
C HIS A 61 8.84 -6.72 -4.36
N PRO A 62 9.68 -6.23 -5.29
CA PRO A 62 9.88 -4.80 -5.49
C PRO A 62 8.70 -4.21 -6.25
N ILE A 63 7.93 -3.33 -5.61
CA ILE A 63 6.80 -2.62 -6.21
C ILE A 63 7.21 -1.20 -6.55
N ARG A 64 7.02 -0.81 -7.81
CA ARG A 64 7.30 0.54 -8.33
C ARG A 64 5.99 1.22 -8.73
N LEU A 65 5.75 2.42 -8.18
CA LEU A 65 4.62 3.26 -8.60
C LEU A 65 5.08 4.26 -9.65
N HIS A 66 4.45 4.22 -10.82
CA HIS A 66 4.77 5.12 -11.92
C HIS A 66 4.15 6.50 -11.68
N GLY A 67 4.93 7.57 -11.85
CA GLY A 67 4.46 8.95 -11.76
C GLY A 67 4.38 9.52 -10.34
N PHE A 68 4.70 8.73 -9.30
CA PHE A 68 4.62 9.16 -7.91
C PHE A 68 5.86 8.73 -7.11
N ASN A 69 6.24 9.58 -6.15
CA ASN A 69 7.01 9.15 -4.98
C ASN A 69 6.03 9.01 -3.81
N PHE A 70 6.33 8.10 -2.90
CA PHE A 70 5.54 7.80 -1.72
C PHE A 70 6.44 7.78 -0.48
N HIS A 71 5.82 7.93 0.69
CA HIS A 71 6.45 7.94 1.99
C HIS A 71 6.27 6.58 2.65
N VAL A 72 7.37 5.91 3.01
CA VAL A 72 7.30 4.63 3.74
C VAL A 72 6.99 4.91 5.20
N LEU A 73 5.82 4.49 5.65
CA LEU A 73 5.32 4.73 7.01
C LEU A 73 5.73 3.63 7.97
N ALA A 74 5.59 2.38 7.56
CA ALA A 74 5.97 1.20 8.34
C ALA A 74 6.23 0.00 7.42
N HIS A 75 6.98 -0.97 7.94
CA HIS A 75 7.16 -2.28 7.36
C HIS A 75 7.38 -3.30 8.46
N GLY A 76 7.01 -4.54 8.23
CA GLY A 76 7.13 -5.60 9.24
C GLY A 76 6.72 -6.95 8.71
N PHE A 77 6.80 -7.97 9.56
CA PHE A 77 6.39 -9.33 9.24
C PHE A 77 4.95 -9.60 9.65
N GLY A 78 4.37 -10.67 9.10
CA GLY A 78 3.00 -11.09 9.37
C GLY A 78 1.96 -10.48 8.43
N ASN A 79 0.72 -10.87 8.62
CA ASN A 79 -0.42 -10.45 7.80
C ASN A 79 -0.91 -9.06 8.17
N CYS A 80 -1.48 -8.35 7.19
CA CYS A 80 -2.19 -7.10 7.38
C CYS A 80 -3.38 -7.33 8.31
N ASP A 81 -3.47 -6.53 9.35
CA ASP A 81 -4.58 -6.47 10.28
C ASP A 81 -5.05 -5.02 10.29
N ALA A 82 -6.21 -4.76 9.69
CA ALA A 82 -6.71 -3.39 9.54
C ALA A 82 -6.94 -2.70 10.89
N ALA A 83 -7.27 -3.43 11.95
CA ALA A 83 -7.48 -2.84 13.27
C ALA A 83 -6.14 -2.49 13.93
N GLU A 84 -5.18 -3.42 13.90
CA GLU A 84 -3.88 -3.22 14.54
C GLU A 84 -2.96 -2.31 13.72
N ASP A 85 -2.98 -2.41 12.39
CA ASP A 85 -2.09 -1.64 11.53
C ASP A 85 -2.45 -0.18 11.45
N CYS A 86 -3.75 0.16 11.48
CA CYS A 86 -4.19 1.55 11.63
C CYS A 86 -3.79 2.16 12.99
N ASN A 87 -3.53 1.32 14.01
CA ASN A 87 -3.09 1.74 15.35
C ASN A 87 -1.56 1.64 15.56
N LYS A 88 -0.79 1.23 14.54
CA LYS A 88 0.66 1.10 14.65
C LYS A 88 1.37 2.45 14.65
N LYS A 89 2.55 2.45 15.27
CA LYS A 89 3.47 3.59 15.26
C LYS A 89 4.09 3.76 13.89
N PHE A 90 3.40 4.45 13.00
CA PHE A 90 3.94 4.93 11.74
C PHE A 90 5.05 5.95 11.97
N ASN A 91 6.05 5.95 11.09
CA ASN A 91 7.03 7.02 11.04
C ASN A 91 6.44 8.25 10.34
N LEU A 92 5.82 9.14 11.12
CA LEU A 92 5.23 10.39 10.63
C LEU A 92 6.17 11.59 10.77
N ILE A 93 7.34 11.42 11.37
CA ILE A 93 8.28 12.52 11.64
C ILE A 93 9.28 12.65 10.50
N ASN A 94 9.86 11.54 10.05
CA ASN A 94 10.89 11.53 8.99
C ASN A 94 10.74 10.33 8.04
N PRO A 95 9.58 10.17 7.38
CA PRO A 95 9.37 9.07 6.46
C PRO A 95 10.32 9.15 5.27
N GLN A 96 10.74 7.99 4.77
CA GLN A 96 11.58 7.90 3.59
C GLN A 96 10.73 8.07 2.33
N SER A 97 11.05 9.05 1.48
CA SER A 97 10.39 9.24 0.18
C SER A 97 11.06 8.38 -0.90
N ARG A 98 10.31 7.50 -1.56
CA ARG A 98 10.79 6.55 -2.59
C ARG A 98 9.76 6.35 -3.70
N ASN A 99 10.17 5.81 -4.85
CA ASN A 99 9.26 5.37 -5.92
C ASN A 99 9.14 3.85 -6.04
N THR A 100 10.02 3.13 -5.35
CA THR A 100 10.13 1.66 -5.37
C THR A 100 10.38 1.17 -3.95
N ILE A 101 9.66 0.12 -3.55
CA ILE A 101 9.80 -0.48 -2.23
C ILE A 101 9.72 -1.99 -2.32
N SER A 102 10.58 -2.67 -1.56
CA SER A 102 10.53 -4.12 -1.41
C SER A 102 9.56 -4.46 -0.29
N VAL A 103 8.59 -5.32 -0.56
CA VAL A 103 7.72 -5.87 0.48
C VAL A 103 8.47 -7.01 1.18
N PRO A 104 8.63 -6.98 2.51
CA PRO A 104 9.32 -8.04 3.25
C PRO A 104 8.73 -9.41 2.98
N VAL A 105 9.58 -10.43 3.02
CA VAL A 105 9.18 -11.84 2.91
C VAL A 105 8.19 -12.19 4.02
N GLY A 106 6.98 -12.64 3.66
CA GLY A 106 5.94 -12.97 4.63
C GLY A 106 5.52 -11.78 5.50
N GLY A 107 5.63 -10.56 4.97
CA GLY A 107 5.37 -9.33 5.68
C GLY A 107 4.56 -8.32 4.88
N LYS A 108 4.56 -7.10 5.40
CA LYS A 108 3.79 -5.97 4.86
C LYS A 108 4.57 -4.68 4.90
N THR A 109 4.20 -3.78 4.00
CA THR A 109 4.72 -2.42 3.94
C THR A 109 3.59 -1.43 3.71
N THR A 110 3.52 -0.38 4.52
CA THR A 110 2.53 0.69 4.43
C THR A 110 3.19 1.94 3.86
N ILE A 111 2.59 2.51 2.82
CA ILE A 111 3.04 3.72 2.15
C ILE A 111 1.91 4.75 2.05
N TRP A 112 2.31 6.01 1.86
CA TRP A 112 1.44 7.17 1.74
C TRP A 112 1.86 8.08 0.59
#